data_AF-A0A930EE26-F1
#
_entry.id   AF-A0A930EE26-F1
#
_cell.length_a   1.000
_cell.length_b   1.000
_cell.length_c   1.000
_cell.angle_alpha   90.00
_cell.angle_beta   90.00
_cell.angle_gamma   90.00
#
_symmetry.space_group_name_H-M   'P 1'
#
loop_
_entity.id
_entity.type
_entity.pdbx_description
1 polymer ?
#
loop_
_entity_poly.entity_id
_entity_poly.type
_entity_poly.pdbx_seq_one_letter_code
_entity_poly.pdbx_strand_id
1 'polypeptide(L)'
;MKPFENFDWKSFWDNSGGYTDDYTGKTPTDRDILDIEKETGYKLPESYIELIKHQNGGIPVNNIVTTDNLCVHLVGIYGIDKDKECSVCGCYGTEFWLEEWGYPAIGLVIADTISGGHDMIFLDYSECGPEGEPMVTLVDQEDDYSQEILADNFEEFICKVESDNVVNSIEEFNQLDDKNQILALNKLRNMKGSRALIELLEQVEPSSYSDEVLGMLASAYNNIDQEDLAIQTLGLVPEANRDAMWYCRYGYSYALKSKKADNAHHEKKKAAVRNLGKAIELAEGSSEDDVIDYCMMIFDKILDLKPADLRGGYRLAYTYYHHYYTED
;
A
#
# COMPACT_ATOMS: atom_id res chain seq x y z
N MET A 1 24.11 -15.35 -5.69
CA MET A 1 23.55 -16.40 -4.81
C MET A 1 22.46 -17.08 -5.63
N LYS A 2 22.18 -18.37 -5.45
CA LYS A 2 21.01 -18.93 -6.16
C LYS A 2 19.76 -18.32 -5.52
N PRO A 3 18.78 -17.81 -6.28
CA PRO A 3 17.52 -17.35 -5.69
C PRO A 3 16.88 -18.43 -4.82
N PHE A 4 16.25 -18.01 -3.72
CA PHE A 4 15.56 -18.86 -2.76
C PHE A 4 16.46 -19.89 -2.07
N GLU A 5 17.73 -19.58 -1.88
CA GLU A 5 18.65 -20.44 -1.13
C GLU A 5 18.12 -20.61 0.31
N ASN A 6 17.67 -21.82 0.65
CA ASN A 6 17.03 -22.22 1.92
C ASN A 6 15.53 -21.87 2.09
N PHE A 7 14.83 -21.51 1.02
CA PHE A 7 13.38 -21.30 1.08
C PHE A 7 12.62 -22.64 1.29
N ASP A 8 11.62 -22.65 2.18
CA ASP A 8 10.80 -23.84 2.45
C ASP A 8 9.64 -23.98 1.46
N TRP A 9 9.93 -24.55 0.30
CA TRP A 9 8.91 -24.79 -0.72
C TRP A 9 7.83 -25.80 -0.32
N LYS A 10 8.08 -26.67 0.68
CA LYS A 10 7.14 -27.75 1.03
C LYS A 10 5.84 -27.24 1.64
N SER A 11 5.89 -26.07 2.26
CA SER A 11 4.77 -25.43 2.94
C SER A 11 4.23 -24.22 2.20
N PHE A 12 4.81 -23.87 1.04
CA PHE A 12 4.46 -22.65 0.32
C PHE A 12 3.16 -22.79 -0.49
N TRP A 13 2.93 -23.90 -1.19
CA TRP A 13 1.79 -24.06 -2.10
C TRP A 13 0.60 -24.79 -1.45
N ASP A 14 -0.60 -24.22 -1.57
CA ASP A 14 -1.85 -24.87 -1.20
C ASP A 14 -2.34 -25.78 -2.34
N ASN A 15 -2.13 -27.08 -2.17
CA ASN A 15 -2.54 -28.11 -3.11
C ASN A 15 -3.83 -28.84 -2.68
N SER A 16 -4.58 -28.28 -1.73
CA SER A 16 -5.75 -28.94 -1.12
C SER A 16 -7.08 -28.70 -1.86
N GLY A 17 -7.15 -27.73 -2.78
CA GLY A 17 -8.38 -27.27 -3.43
C GLY A 17 -8.46 -27.45 -4.96
N GLY A 18 -9.67 -27.37 -5.51
CA GLY A 18 -9.97 -27.50 -6.95
C GLY A 18 -9.74 -26.25 -7.81
N TYR A 19 -9.57 -25.07 -7.19
CA TYR A 19 -9.23 -23.82 -7.88
C TYR A 19 -7.76 -23.75 -8.35
N THR A 20 -6.95 -24.75 -8.01
CA THR A 20 -5.56 -24.85 -8.47
C THR A 20 -5.45 -25.14 -9.96
N ASP A 21 -6.50 -25.64 -10.62
CA ASP A 21 -6.42 -26.03 -12.03
C ASP A 21 -6.30 -24.83 -12.97
N ASP A 22 -6.79 -23.65 -12.56
CA ASP A 22 -6.69 -22.43 -13.38
C ASP A 22 -5.28 -21.81 -13.35
N TYR A 23 -4.46 -22.18 -12.36
CA TYR A 23 -3.13 -21.59 -12.11
C TYR A 23 -1.99 -22.59 -12.36
N THR A 24 -2.10 -23.80 -11.81
CA THR A 24 -0.97 -24.73 -11.74
C THR A 24 -0.75 -25.40 -13.10
N GLY A 25 0.28 -24.94 -13.80
CA GLY A 25 0.72 -25.44 -15.10
C GLY A 25 1.65 -26.65 -15.01
N LYS A 26 1.96 -27.23 -16.18
CA LYS A 26 3.01 -28.25 -16.31
C LYS A 26 4.39 -27.66 -16.03
N THR A 27 5.34 -28.49 -15.59
CA THR A 27 6.74 -28.08 -15.41
C THR A 27 7.28 -27.50 -16.72
N PRO A 28 7.80 -26.26 -16.72
CA PRO A 28 8.24 -25.61 -17.95
C PRO A 28 9.57 -26.19 -18.41
N THR A 29 9.75 -26.27 -19.73
CA THR A 29 11.05 -26.49 -20.35
C THR A 29 11.77 -25.16 -20.57
N ASP A 30 13.09 -25.19 -20.77
CA ASP A 30 13.84 -23.97 -21.11
C ASP A 30 13.34 -23.34 -22.43
N ARG A 31 12.74 -24.15 -23.32
CA ARG A 31 12.10 -23.63 -24.54
C ARG A 31 10.81 -22.87 -24.23
N ASP A 32 9.98 -23.37 -23.32
CA ASP A 32 8.74 -22.68 -22.94
C ASP A 32 9.05 -21.31 -22.33
N ILE A 33 10.10 -21.23 -21.50
CA ILE A 33 10.61 -19.97 -20.94
C ILE A 33 11.04 -19.01 -22.05
N LEU A 34 11.87 -19.46 -22.99
CA LEU A 34 12.31 -18.63 -24.12
C LEU A 34 11.18 -18.17 -25.03
N ASP A 35 10.17 -19.03 -25.25
CA ASP A 35 9.01 -18.70 -26.07
C ASP A 35 8.15 -17.62 -25.39
N ILE A 36 8.03 -17.65 -24.04
CA ILE A 36 7.34 -16.61 -23.25
C ILE A 36 8.11 -15.29 -23.28
N GLU A 37 9.42 -15.29 -22.99
CA GLU A 37 10.24 -14.07 -23.05
C GLU A 37 10.21 -13.40 -24.42
N LYS A 38 10.19 -14.21 -25.49
CA LYS A 38 10.10 -13.71 -26.86
C LYS A 38 8.74 -13.11 -27.19
N GLU A 39 7.66 -13.71 -26.68
CA GLU A 39 6.29 -13.26 -26.94
C GLU A 39 5.96 -11.99 -26.19
N THR A 40 6.33 -11.93 -24.91
CA THR A 40 6.09 -10.76 -24.06
C THR A 40 7.09 -9.65 -24.30
N GLY A 41 8.28 -9.97 -24.80
CA GLY A 41 9.38 -9.02 -24.98
C GLY A 41 10.13 -8.70 -23.69
N TYR A 42 9.86 -9.42 -22.59
CA TYR A 42 10.48 -9.22 -21.28
C TYR A 42 11.29 -10.45 -20.86
N LYS A 43 12.49 -10.21 -20.33
CA LYS A 43 13.33 -11.23 -19.70
C LYS A 43 12.73 -11.59 -18.34
N LEU A 44 12.46 -12.88 -18.08
CA LEU A 44 11.94 -13.30 -16.79
C LEU A 44 13.05 -13.23 -15.71
N PRO A 45 12.75 -12.76 -14.49
CA PRO A 45 13.72 -12.75 -13.39
C PRO A 45 14.23 -14.16 -13.09
N GLU A 46 15.50 -14.29 -12.69
CA GLU A 46 16.08 -15.60 -12.33
C GLU A 46 15.29 -16.27 -11.19
N SER A 47 14.83 -15.47 -10.23
CA SER A 47 13.97 -15.90 -9.12
C SER A 47 12.61 -16.40 -9.63
N TYR A 48 11.98 -15.71 -10.56
CA TYR A 48 10.72 -16.16 -11.17
C TYR A 48 10.87 -17.51 -11.87
N ILE A 49 11.97 -17.68 -12.63
CA ILE A 49 12.31 -18.94 -13.30
C ILE A 49 12.51 -20.07 -12.27
N GLU A 50 13.17 -19.80 -11.15
CA GLU A 50 13.35 -20.81 -10.09
C GLU A 50 12.02 -21.23 -9.46
N LEU A 51 11.11 -20.27 -9.22
CA LEU A 51 9.76 -20.55 -8.70
C LEU A 51 8.97 -21.44 -9.67
N ILE A 52 8.89 -21.07 -10.96
CA ILE A 52 8.10 -21.84 -11.94
C ILE A 52 8.68 -23.23 -12.23
N LYS A 53 10.01 -23.41 -12.04
CA LYS A 53 10.67 -24.72 -12.10
C LYS A 53 10.31 -25.59 -10.88
N HIS A 54 10.02 -24.98 -9.74
CA HIS A 54 9.48 -25.68 -8.58
C HIS A 54 7.98 -26.03 -8.78
N GLN A 55 7.16 -25.01 -9.05
CA GLN A 55 5.76 -25.16 -9.40
C GLN A 55 5.33 -24.01 -10.32
N ASN A 56 4.80 -24.33 -11.50
CA ASN A 56 4.50 -23.38 -12.55
C ASN A 56 3.17 -22.66 -12.33
N GLY A 57 3.15 -21.76 -11.35
CA GLY A 57 1.94 -21.10 -10.87
C GLY A 57 1.21 -21.91 -9.79
N GLY A 58 0.28 -21.26 -9.11
CA GLY A 58 -0.54 -21.89 -8.08
C GLY A 58 -1.03 -20.91 -7.01
N ILE A 59 -1.70 -21.47 -6.01
CA ILE A 59 -2.22 -20.72 -4.87
C ILE A 59 -1.26 -20.94 -3.69
N PRO A 60 -0.70 -19.89 -3.07
CA PRO A 60 0.16 -20.06 -1.91
C PRO A 60 -0.68 -20.25 -0.62
N VAL A 61 -0.14 -21.00 0.36
CA VAL A 61 -0.77 -21.24 1.67
C VAL A 61 -0.89 -19.93 2.46
N ASN A 62 0.21 -19.19 2.49
CA ASN A 62 0.27 -17.82 2.95
C ASN A 62 0.00 -16.91 1.77
N ASN A 63 -0.79 -15.87 1.94
CA ASN A 63 -1.25 -15.06 0.81
C ASN A 63 -1.36 -13.57 1.13
N ILE A 64 -0.70 -13.10 2.20
CA ILE A 64 -0.67 -11.69 2.55
C ILE A 64 0.69 -11.09 2.21
N VAL A 65 0.69 -9.89 1.62
CA VAL A 65 1.88 -9.06 1.48
C VAL A 65 1.58 -7.69 2.10
N THR A 66 2.43 -7.26 3.03
CA THR A 66 2.26 -6.00 3.78
C THR A 66 3.34 -4.99 3.40
N THR A 67 2.95 -3.76 3.08
CA THR A 67 3.82 -2.59 2.98
C THR A 67 3.53 -1.61 4.13
N ASP A 68 4.20 -0.45 4.13
CA ASP A 68 3.92 0.61 5.11
C ASP A 68 2.52 1.24 4.91
N ASN A 69 1.91 1.05 3.74
CA ASN A 69 0.62 1.63 3.40
C ASN A 69 -0.48 0.58 3.23
N LEU A 70 -0.14 -0.59 2.69
CA LEU A 70 -1.10 -1.56 2.16
C LEU A 70 -0.94 -2.96 2.77
N CYS A 71 -2.02 -3.73 2.70
CA CYS A 71 -2.05 -5.15 3.03
C CYS A 71 -2.81 -5.86 1.91
N VAL A 72 -2.07 -6.51 1.02
CA VAL A 72 -2.58 -7.12 -0.19
C VAL A 72 -2.88 -8.59 0.07
N HIS A 73 -4.07 -9.03 -0.34
CA HIS A 73 -4.49 -10.42 -0.27
C HIS A 73 -4.40 -11.07 -1.66
N LEU A 74 -3.41 -11.94 -1.83
CA LEU A 74 -3.20 -12.71 -3.06
C LEU A 74 -4.27 -13.79 -3.19
N VAL A 75 -4.69 -14.04 -4.42
CA VAL A 75 -5.46 -15.23 -4.79
C VAL A 75 -4.53 -16.30 -5.34
N GLY A 76 -3.80 -15.99 -6.42
CA GLY A 76 -2.79 -16.91 -6.96
C GLY A 76 -1.61 -16.21 -7.60
N ILE A 77 -0.54 -16.98 -7.76
CA ILE A 77 0.67 -16.58 -8.47
C ILE A 77 0.64 -17.25 -9.83
N TYR A 78 0.87 -16.46 -10.87
CA TYR A 78 0.74 -16.90 -12.25
C TYR A 78 1.93 -17.77 -12.64
N GLY A 79 1.65 -18.80 -13.42
CA GLY A 79 2.66 -19.58 -14.13
C GLY A 79 2.93 -19.00 -15.53
N ILE A 80 3.61 -19.79 -16.35
CA ILE A 80 3.84 -19.50 -17.77
C ILE A 80 3.19 -20.52 -18.72
N ASP A 81 2.44 -21.49 -18.19
CA ASP A 81 1.74 -22.47 -19.01
C ASP A 81 0.51 -21.84 -19.67
N LYS A 82 0.59 -21.55 -20.98
CA LYS A 82 -0.48 -20.86 -21.75
C LYS A 82 -1.82 -21.61 -21.78
N ASP A 83 -1.80 -22.89 -21.44
CA ASP A 83 -3.03 -23.69 -21.33
C ASP A 83 -3.83 -23.35 -20.05
N LYS A 84 -3.25 -22.57 -19.13
CA LYS A 84 -3.84 -22.14 -17.86
C LYS A 84 -4.42 -20.73 -17.98
N GLU A 85 -5.64 -20.56 -17.47
CA GLU A 85 -6.37 -19.28 -17.54
C GLU A 85 -5.61 -18.15 -16.82
N CYS A 86 -5.15 -18.43 -15.59
CA CYS A 86 -4.37 -17.52 -14.75
C CYS A 86 -2.86 -17.79 -14.91
N SER A 87 -2.35 -17.49 -16.10
CA SER A 87 -0.92 -17.51 -16.42
C SER A 87 -0.53 -16.22 -17.16
N VAL A 88 0.78 -15.91 -17.21
CA VAL A 88 1.29 -14.66 -17.82
C VAL A 88 0.75 -14.43 -19.25
N CYS A 89 0.58 -15.51 -20.02
CA CYS A 89 0.02 -15.50 -21.38
C CYS A 89 -1.27 -16.35 -21.48
N GLY A 90 -1.99 -16.52 -20.38
CA GLY A 90 -3.30 -17.18 -20.32
C GLY A 90 -4.42 -16.26 -20.80
N CYS A 91 -5.67 -16.73 -20.76
CA CYS A 91 -6.82 -15.90 -21.14
C CYS A 91 -7.06 -14.71 -20.20
N TYR A 92 -6.62 -14.81 -18.94
CA TYR A 92 -6.55 -13.70 -17.99
C TYR A 92 -5.09 -13.25 -17.74
N GLY A 93 -4.24 -13.40 -18.77
CA GLY A 93 -2.85 -12.99 -18.74
C GLY A 93 -2.64 -11.50 -19.00
N THR A 94 -1.38 -11.12 -19.19
CA THR A 94 -0.96 -9.71 -19.30
C THR A 94 -1.70 -8.96 -20.41
N GLU A 95 -1.83 -9.56 -21.60
CA GLU A 95 -2.51 -8.94 -22.75
C GLU A 95 -3.98 -8.60 -22.44
N PHE A 96 -4.70 -9.49 -21.74
CA PHE A 96 -6.10 -9.25 -21.35
C PHE A 96 -6.24 -8.02 -20.45
N TRP A 97 -5.42 -7.91 -19.40
CA TRP A 97 -5.49 -6.78 -18.47
C TRP A 97 -5.10 -5.45 -19.11
N LEU A 98 -4.13 -5.47 -20.04
CA LEU A 98 -3.75 -4.29 -20.80
C LEU A 98 -4.83 -3.86 -21.80
N GLU A 99 -5.32 -4.79 -22.63
CA GLU A 99 -6.20 -4.46 -23.76
C GLU A 99 -7.66 -4.27 -23.37
N GLU A 100 -8.18 -5.15 -22.50
CA GLU A 100 -9.60 -5.13 -22.12
C GLU A 100 -9.87 -4.22 -20.91
N TRP A 101 -8.91 -4.11 -19.99
CA TRP A 101 -9.05 -3.34 -18.74
C TRP A 101 -8.19 -2.08 -18.68
N GLY A 102 -7.36 -1.83 -19.70
CA GLY A 102 -6.60 -0.58 -19.81
C GLY A 102 -5.45 -0.42 -18.82
N TYR A 103 -5.00 -1.52 -18.18
CA TYR A 103 -3.83 -1.46 -17.30
C TYR A 103 -2.58 -0.96 -18.04
N PRO A 104 -1.67 -0.25 -17.36
CA PRO A 104 -0.51 0.33 -17.99
C PRO A 104 0.47 -0.73 -18.48
N ALA A 105 1.11 -0.48 -19.63
CA ALA A 105 2.08 -1.37 -20.24
C ALA A 105 3.48 -1.25 -19.59
N ILE A 106 3.56 -1.51 -18.28
CA ILE A 106 4.80 -1.43 -17.47
C ILE A 106 5.55 -2.75 -17.40
N GLY A 107 4.89 -3.87 -17.71
CA GLY A 107 5.51 -5.19 -17.64
C GLY A 107 4.50 -6.34 -17.61
N LEU A 108 4.75 -7.34 -16.77
CA LEU A 108 4.02 -8.61 -16.76
C LEU A 108 3.10 -8.72 -15.55
N VAL A 109 1.84 -9.12 -15.76
CA VAL A 109 0.94 -9.50 -14.67
C VAL A 109 1.36 -10.88 -14.14
N ILE A 110 1.62 -10.96 -12.83
CA ILE A 110 2.16 -12.16 -12.18
C ILE A 110 1.35 -12.70 -11.01
N ALA A 111 0.38 -11.95 -10.50
CA ALA A 111 -0.54 -12.41 -9.48
C ALA A 111 -1.81 -11.56 -9.49
N ASP A 112 -2.91 -12.18 -9.09
CA ASP A 112 -4.18 -11.53 -8.86
C ASP A 112 -4.49 -11.46 -7.35
N THR A 113 -5.42 -10.58 -7.01
CA THR A 113 -5.82 -10.32 -5.63
C THR A 113 -7.30 -10.61 -5.44
N ILE A 114 -7.75 -10.60 -4.18
CA ILE A 114 -9.16 -10.85 -3.86
C ILE A 114 -10.11 -9.76 -4.39
N SER A 115 -9.59 -8.65 -4.91
CA SER A 115 -10.43 -7.59 -5.49
C SER A 115 -11.05 -7.99 -6.83
N GLY A 116 -10.61 -9.08 -7.45
CA GLY A 116 -11.22 -9.60 -8.66
C GLY A 116 -10.89 -8.80 -9.91
N GLY A 117 -9.67 -8.26 -9.97
CA GLY A 117 -9.16 -7.52 -11.13
C GLY A 117 -9.15 -6.00 -10.98
N HIS A 118 -9.43 -5.45 -9.79
CA HIS A 118 -9.23 -4.04 -9.50
C HIS A 118 -7.80 -3.75 -9.06
N ASP A 119 -7.16 -4.71 -8.38
CA ASP A 119 -5.75 -4.64 -8.02
C ASP A 119 -5.02 -5.82 -8.64
N MET A 120 -4.01 -5.52 -9.46
CA MET A 120 -3.20 -6.51 -10.15
C MET A 120 -1.72 -6.30 -9.83
N ILE A 121 -0.97 -7.40 -9.71
CA ILE A 121 0.45 -7.36 -9.36
C ILE A 121 1.29 -7.57 -10.61
N PHE A 122 2.22 -6.65 -10.83
CA PHE A 122 3.11 -6.61 -11.98
C PHE A 122 4.56 -6.89 -11.58
N LEU A 123 5.30 -7.55 -12.47
CA LEU A 123 6.72 -7.29 -12.63
C LEU A 123 6.84 -6.00 -13.45
N ASP A 124 7.31 -4.94 -12.82
CA ASP A 124 7.42 -3.61 -13.40
C ASP A 124 8.85 -3.37 -13.93
N TYR A 125 8.95 -3.20 -15.25
CA TYR A 125 10.20 -2.97 -15.98
C TYR A 125 10.37 -1.52 -16.43
N SER A 126 9.51 -0.60 -15.99
CA SER A 126 9.52 0.80 -16.43
C SER A 126 10.89 1.47 -16.26
N GLU A 127 11.53 1.23 -15.11
CA GLU A 127 12.85 1.80 -14.77
C GLU A 127 14.04 0.97 -15.31
N CYS A 128 13.97 -0.36 -15.24
CA CYS A 128 15.11 -1.23 -15.55
C CYS A 128 15.16 -1.66 -17.03
N GLY A 129 14.08 -1.43 -17.78
CA GLY A 129 13.91 -1.88 -19.16
C GLY A 129 13.69 -3.41 -19.28
N PRO A 130 13.32 -3.91 -20.47
CA PRO A 130 12.84 -5.28 -20.65
C PRO A 130 13.84 -6.40 -20.35
N GLU A 131 15.11 -6.07 -20.18
CA GLU A 131 16.19 -7.02 -19.89
C GLU A 131 16.73 -6.88 -18.44
N GLY A 132 16.19 -5.95 -17.66
CA GLY A 132 16.62 -5.66 -16.29
C GLY A 132 15.95 -6.56 -15.24
N GLU A 133 16.35 -6.40 -13.98
CA GLU A 133 15.64 -6.98 -12.83
C GLU A 133 14.48 -6.03 -12.47
N PRO A 134 13.20 -6.44 -12.67
CA PRO A 134 12.04 -5.62 -12.37
C PRO A 134 11.74 -5.57 -10.87
N MET A 135 11.11 -4.49 -10.44
CA MET A 135 10.44 -4.44 -9.14
C MET A 135 9.07 -5.14 -9.21
N VAL A 136 8.46 -5.36 -8.05
CA VAL A 136 7.08 -5.88 -7.98
C VAL A 136 6.16 -4.77 -7.51
N THR A 137 5.14 -4.47 -8.32
CA THR A 137 4.26 -3.32 -8.12
C THR A 137 2.79 -3.77 -8.11
N LEU A 138 2.00 -3.26 -7.17
CA LEU A 138 0.54 -3.33 -7.20
C LEU A 138 0.02 -2.14 -8.03
N VAL A 139 -0.91 -2.39 -8.94
CA VAL A 139 -1.61 -1.34 -9.70
C VAL A 139 -3.09 -1.36 -9.34
N ASP A 140 -3.60 -0.25 -8.79
CA ASP A 140 -5.00 -0.06 -8.40
C ASP A 140 -5.77 0.66 -9.52
N GLN A 141 -6.65 -0.07 -10.19
CA GLN A 141 -7.45 0.46 -11.29
C GLN A 141 -8.54 1.43 -10.83
N GLU A 142 -9.03 1.32 -9.60
CA GLU A 142 -10.06 2.22 -9.07
C GLU A 142 -9.46 3.59 -8.67
N ASP A 143 -8.15 3.64 -8.43
CA ASP A 143 -7.39 4.85 -8.10
C ASP A 143 -6.50 5.32 -9.28
N ASP A 144 -7.10 5.43 -10.46
CA ASP A 144 -6.44 5.92 -11.70
C ASP A 144 -5.11 5.21 -12.02
N TYR A 145 -5.07 3.90 -11.78
CA TYR A 145 -3.88 3.07 -11.98
C TYR A 145 -2.67 3.52 -11.12
N SER A 146 -2.94 4.00 -9.90
CA SER A 146 -1.89 4.30 -8.92
C SER A 146 -1.07 3.04 -8.62
N GLN A 147 0.20 3.27 -8.28
CA GLN A 147 1.21 2.22 -8.21
C GLN A 147 1.86 2.20 -6.83
N GLU A 148 1.85 1.05 -6.16
CA GLU A 148 2.59 0.81 -4.92
C GLU A 148 3.67 -0.25 -5.16
N ILE A 149 4.90 0.07 -4.80
CA ILE A 149 6.01 -0.89 -4.82
C ILE A 149 5.86 -1.87 -3.66
N LEU A 150 5.70 -3.15 -3.98
CA LEU A 150 5.60 -4.25 -3.00
C LEU A 150 6.98 -4.81 -2.62
N ALA A 151 7.93 -4.82 -3.55
CA ALA A 151 9.29 -5.31 -3.34
C ALA A 151 10.25 -4.86 -4.44
N ASP A 152 11.56 -4.80 -4.12
CA ASP A 152 12.59 -4.37 -5.07
C ASP A 152 12.85 -5.41 -6.17
N ASN A 153 12.44 -6.67 -5.95
CA ASN A 153 12.53 -7.77 -6.91
C ASN A 153 11.56 -8.91 -6.54
N PHE A 154 11.42 -9.87 -7.45
CA PHE A 154 10.48 -10.98 -7.28
C PHE A 154 10.87 -11.95 -6.14
N GLU A 155 12.15 -12.13 -5.84
CA GLU A 155 12.58 -12.99 -4.72
C GLU A 155 12.12 -12.41 -3.38
N GLU A 156 12.33 -11.12 -3.19
CA GLU A 156 11.89 -10.41 -2.00
C GLU A 156 10.35 -10.43 -1.86
N PHE A 157 9.62 -10.23 -2.96
CA PHE A 157 8.15 -10.34 -2.96
C PHE A 157 7.68 -11.69 -2.41
N ILE A 158 8.20 -12.80 -2.95
CA ILE A 158 7.84 -14.15 -2.50
C ILE A 158 8.25 -14.38 -1.04
N CYS A 159 9.39 -13.84 -0.60
CA CYS A 159 9.83 -13.94 0.80
C CYS A 159 9.00 -13.10 1.78
N LYS A 160 8.31 -12.04 1.30
CA LYS A 160 7.38 -11.23 2.10
C LYS A 160 6.01 -11.90 2.30
N VAL A 161 5.66 -12.90 1.49
CA VAL A 161 4.35 -13.56 1.57
C VAL A 161 4.18 -14.26 2.93
N GLU A 162 3.22 -13.81 3.70
CA GLU A 162 2.97 -14.23 5.07
C GLU A 162 1.52 -14.66 5.31
N SER A 163 1.28 -15.35 6.44
CA SER A 163 -0.06 -15.77 6.83
C SER A 163 -0.96 -14.57 7.14
N ASP A 164 -2.27 -14.77 7.23
CA ASP A 164 -3.24 -13.75 7.61
C ASP A 164 -3.30 -13.47 9.13
N ASN A 165 -2.38 -14.06 9.91
CA ASN A 165 -2.29 -13.82 11.34
C ASN A 165 -1.90 -12.37 11.66
N VAL A 166 -2.65 -11.75 12.56
CA VAL A 166 -2.37 -10.42 13.12
C VAL A 166 -1.95 -10.54 14.57
N VAL A 167 -1.17 -9.56 15.04
CA VAL A 167 -0.82 -9.45 16.47
C VAL A 167 -2.10 -9.43 17.32
N ASN A 168 -2.12 -10.24 18.38
CA ASN A 168 -3.33 -10.44 19.19
C ASN A 168 -3.19 -9.96 20.64
N SER A 169 -1.99 -9.56 21.04
CA SER A 169 -1.68 -9.12 22.40
C SER A 169 -0.61 -8.03 22.41
N ILE A 170 -0.65 -7.17 23.41
CA ILE A 170 0.32 -6.10 23.55
C ILE A 170 1.72 -6.64 23.88
N GLU A 171 1.81 -7.80 24.54
CA GLU A 171 3.07 -8.48 24.83
C GLU A 171 3.77 -8.99 23.57
N GLU A 172 3.01 -9.51 22.60
CA GLU A 172 3.52 -9.90 21.28
C GLU A 172 4.01 -8.67 20.51
N PHE A 173 3.18 -7.63 20.45
CA PHE A 173 3.52 -6.37 19.77
C PHE A 173 4.81 -5.73 20.33
N ASN A 174 4.97 -5.70 21.65
CA ASN A 174 6.14 -5.11 22.30
C ASN A 174 7.45 -5.92 22.12
N GLN A 175 7.39 -7.14 21.57
CA GLN A 175 8.58 -7.93 21.24
C GLN A 175 9.12 -7.67 19.84
N LEU A 176 8.31 -7.02 18.99
CA LEU A 176 8.71 -6.63 17.64
C LEU A 176 9.66 -5.43 17.70
N ASP A 177 10.57 -5.35 16.72
CA ASP A 177 11.32 -4.11 16.46
C ASP A 177 10.42 -3.04 15.83
N ASP A 178 10.91 -1.81 15.79
CA ASP A 178 10.15 -0.64 15.33
C ASP A 178 9.53 -0.87 13.93
N LYS A 179 10.30 -1.41 12.98
CA LYS A 179 9.80 -1.70 11.62
C LYS A 179 8.67 -2.72 11.64
N ASN A 180 8.84 -3.82 12.35
CA ASN A 180 7.84 -4.88 12.42
C ASN A 180 6.60 -4.45 13.23
N GLN A 181 6.72 -3.50 14.16
CA GLN A 181 5.58 -2.89 14.81
C GLN A 181 4.69 -2.14 13.81
N ILE A 182 5.27 -1.32 12.94
CA ILE A 182 4.51 -0.58 11.92
C ILE A 182 3.78 -1.55 10.97
N LEU A 183 4.48 -2.56 10.46
CA LEU A 183 3.89 -3.60 9.60
C LEU A 183 2.74 -4.33 10.31
N ALA A 184 2.94 -4.74 11.57
CA ALA A 184 1.91 -5.42 12.35
C ALA A 184 0.66 -4.57 12.57
N LEU A 185 0.81 -3.26 12.83
CA LEU A 185 -0.32 -2.34 12.99
C LEU A 185 -1.02 -2.05 11.67
N ASN A 186 -0.30 -1.92 10.57
CA ASN A 186 -0.90 -1.77 9.23
C ASN A 186 -1.73 -2.99 8.87
N LYS A 187 -1.18 -4.18 9.06
CA LYS A 187 -1.88 -5.44 8.85
C LYS A 187 -3.13 -5.54 9.73
N LEU A 188 -3.01 -5.28 11.03
CA LEU A 188 -4.15 -5.28 11.96
C LEU A 188 -5.24 -4.28 11.54
N ARG A 189 -4.85 -3.05 11.18
CA ARG A 189 -5.77 -2.01 10.70
C ARG A 189 -6.51 -2.43 9.44
N ASN A 190 -5.79 -2.94 8.43
CA ASN A 190 -6.37 -3.30 7.15
C ASN A 190 -7.29 -4.53 7.28
N MET A 191 -6.90 -5.52 8.09
CA MET A 191 -7.65 -6.76 8.23
C MET A 191 -8.80 -6.70 9.25
N LYS A 192 -8.66 -5.93 10.33
CA LYS A 192 -9.61 -5.89 11.47
C LYS A 192 -10.17 -4.50 11.76
N GLY A 193 -9.68 -3.46 11.08
CA GLY A 193 -10.14 -2.09 11.21
C GLY A 193 -9.47 -1.30 12.35
N SER A 194 -9.67 0.02 12.33
CA SER A 194 -9.09 0.95 13.32
C SER A 194 -9.48 0.62 14.77
N ARG A 195 -10.66 0.02 15.01
CA ARG A 195 -11.10 -0.32 16.36
C ARG A 195 -10.23 -1.40 17.02
N ALA A 196 -9.84 -2.42 16.26
CA ALA A 196 -8.97 -3.48 16.76
C ALA A 196 -7.56 -2.95 17.09
N LEU A 197 -7.04 -2.03 16.27
CA LEU A 197 -5.77 -1.36 16.54
C LEU A 197 -5.82 -0.56 17.86
N ILE A 198 -6.90 0.19 18.09
CA ILE A 198 -7.10 0.95 19.33
C ILE A 198 -7.19 0.00 20.53
N GLU A 199 -7.99 -1.07 20.44
CA GLU A 199 -8.13 -2.08 21.50
C GLU A 199 -6.80 -2.77 21.85
N LEU A 200 -5.89 -2.91 20.88
CA LEU A 200 -4.52 -3.39 21.13
C LEU A 200 -3.69 -2.35 21.89
N LEU A 201 -3.65 -1.11 21.39
CA LEU A 201 -2.74 -0.08 21.88
C LEU A 201 -3.22 0.61 23.18
N GLU A 202 -4.51 0.57 23.51
CA GLU A 202 -5.02 1.11 24.79
C GLU A 202 -4.69 0.22 26.00
N GLN A 203 -4.04 -0.94 25.80
CA GLN A 203 -3.64 -1.81 26.91
C GLN A 203 -2.47 -1.26 27.74
N VAL A 204 -1.70 -0.31 27.19
CA VAL A 204 -0.61 0.39 27.88
C VAL A 204 -0.69 1.89 27.65
N GLU A 205 0.03 2.66 28.46
CA GLU A 205 0.04 4.13 28.37
C GLU A 205 0.67 4.60 27.04
N PRO A 206 0.00 5.45 26.25
CA PRO A 206 0.51 5.86 24.94
C PRO A 206 1.90 6.49 24.95
N SER A 207 2.33 7.09 26.07
CA SER A 207 3.67 7.66 26.22
C SER A 207 4.82 6.67 26.09
N SER A 208 4.57 5.35 26.06
CA SER A 208 5.59 4.34 25.82
C SER A 208 5.86 4.08 24.33
N TYR A 209 5.01 4.58 23.43
CA TYR A 209 5.11 4.31 21.99
C TYR A 209 6.06 5.25 21.27
N SER A 210 6.57 4.80 20.12
CA SER A 210 7.29 5.64 19.17
C SER A 210 6.38 6.70 18.56
N ASP A 211 6.97 7.75 18.00
CA ASP A 211 6.23 8.84 17.36
C ASP A 211 5.37 8.35 16.19
N GLU A 212 5.85 7.34 15.45
CA GLU A 212 5.13 6.70 14.35
C GLU A 212 3.90 5.92 14.84
N VAL A 213 4.06 5.10 15.89
CA VAL A 213 2.94 4.35 16.50
C VAL A 213 1.90 5.30 17.08
N LEU A 214 2.32 6.41 17.68
CA LEU A 214 1.42 7.49 18.12
C LEU A 214 0.66 8.09 16.94
N GLY A 215 1.32 8.32 15.80
CA GLY A 215 0.69 8.77 14.56
C GLY A 215 -0.37 7.80 14.03
N MET A 216 -0.08 6.49 14.07
CA MET A 216 -1.03 5.44 13.67
C MET A 216 -2.24 5.37 14.61
N LEU A 217 -2.02 5.41 15.93
CA LEU A 217 -3.08 5.42 16.93
C LEU A 217 -3.98 6.65 16.77
N ALA A 218 -3.40 7.84 16.56
CA ALA A 218 -4.16 9.05 16.31
C ALA A 218 -4.99 8.98 15.02
N SER A 219 -4.43 8.41 13.96
CA SER A 219 -5.16 8.18 12.70
C SER A 219 -6.35 7.22 12.92
N ALA A 220 -6.15 6.16 13.69
CA ALA A 220 -7.21 5.23 14.07
C ALA A 220 -8.33 5.91 14.88
N TYR A 221 -7.99 6.79 15.84
CA TYR A 221 -8.98 7.57 16.58
C TYR A 221 -9.80 8.50 15.69
N ASN A 222 -9.16 9.16 14.71
CA ASN A 222 -9.88 10.00 13.75
C ASN A 222 -10.89 9.19 12.94
N ASN A 223 -10.55 7.95 12.56
CA ASN A 223 -11.43 7.06 11.79
C ASN A 223 -12.66 6.56 12.56
N ILE A 224 -12.71 6.74 13.88
CA ILE A 224 -13.84 6.36 14.72
C ILE A 224 -14.45 7.57 15.45
N ASP A 225 -14.31 8.77 14.88
CA ASP A 225 -14.87 10.04 15.39
C ASP A 225 -14.38 10.44 16.80
N GLN A 226 -13.18 10.00 17.20
CA GLN A 226 -12.54 10.29 18.49
C GLN A 226 -11.40 11.32 18.34
N GLU A 227 -11.68 12.46 17.72
CA GLU A 227 -10.63 13.43 17.37
C GLU A 227 -9.97 14.09 18.59
N ASP A 228 -10.67 14.14 19.74
CA ASP A 228 -10.07 14.61 20.99
C ASP A 228 -8.96 13.69 21.50
N LEU A 229 -9.11 12.37 21.32
CA LEU A 229 -8.07 11.41 21.65
C LEU A 229 -6.94 11.49 20.62
N ALA A 230 -7.26 11.60 19.33
CA ALA A 230 -6.25 11.82 18.29
C ALA A 230 -5.35 13.04 18.57
N ILE A 231 -5.95 14.18 18.94
CA ILE A 231 -5.22 15.41 19.30
C ILE A 231 -4.35 15.21 20.55
N GLN A 232 -4.86 14.51 21.56
CA GLN A 232 -4.10 14.21 22.78
C GLN A 232 -2.91 13.30 22.50
N THR A 233 -3.12 12.23 21.73
CA THR A 233 -2.09 11.27 21.31
C THR A 233 -1.00 11.97 20.49
N LEU A 234 -1.36 12.77 19.48
CA LEU A 234 -0.39 13.54 18.70
C LEU A 234 0.37 14.56 19.55
N GLY A 235 -0.25 15.07 20.62
CA GLY A 235 0.38 15.99 21.56
C GLY A 235 1.53 15.39 22.36
N LEU A 236 1.64 14.06 22.43
CA LEU A 236 2.76 13.35 23.07
C LEU A 236 4.05 13.41 22.26
N VAL A 237 3.94 13.59 20.93
CA VAL A 237 5.10 13.71 20.03
C VAL A 237 5.83 15.04 20.32
N PRO A 238 7.14 15.01 20.65
CA PRO A 238 7.93 16.21 20.89
C PRO A 238 7.92 17.16 19.70
N GLU A 239 7.89 18.48 19.93
CA GLU A 239 7.83 19.47 18.84
C GLU A 239 8.98 19.34 17.83
N ALA A 240 10.17 18.91 18.28
CA ALA A 240 11.34 18.68 17.44
C ALA A 240 11.20 17.49 16.48
N ASN A 241 10.24 16.58 16.73
CA ASN A 241 10.04 15.34 15.97
C ASN A 241 8.80 15.42 15.06
N ARG A 242 8.12 16.57 14.99
CA ARG A 242 6.89 16.72 14.19
C ARG A 242 7.22 16.99 12.73
N ASP A 243 7.00 15.98 11.90
CA ASP A 243 7.15 16.01 10.45
C ASP A 243 5.88 16.54 9.73
N ALA A 244 5.94 16.60 8.40
CA ALA A 244 4.82 17.08 7.58
C ALA A 244 3.54 16.26 7.82
N MET A 245 3.68 14.93 7.89
CA MET A 245 2.56 14.02 8.10
C MET A 245 1.92 14.18 9.48
N TRP A 246 2.70 14.45 10.54
CA TRP A 246 2.19 14.80 11.87
C TRP A 246 1.30 16.03 11.80
N TYR A 247 1.78 17.12 11.15
CA TYR A 247 0.99 18.34 10.99
C TYR A 247 -0.27 18.10 10.16
N CYS A 248 -0.19 17.22 9.16
CA CYS A 248 -1.34 16.85 8.36
C CYS A 248 -2.39 16.10 9.20
N ARG A 249 -1.99 15.05 9.94
CA ARG A 249 -2.87 14.29 10.86
C ARG A 249 -3.49 15.19 11.93
N TYR A 250 -2.70 16.12 12.49
CA TYR A 250 -3.20 17.07 13.48
C TYR A 250 -4.19 18.07 12.87
N GLY A 251 -3.90 18.58 11.67
CA GLY A 251 -4.81 19.43 10.89
C GLY A 251 -6.12 18.72 10.55
N TYR A 252 -6.05 17.45 10.15
CA TYR A 252 -7.19 16.57 9.87
C TYR A 252 -8.11 16.43 11.08
N SER A 253 -7.57 16.15 12.28
CA SER A 253 -8.37 16.08 13.51
C SER A 253 -9.16 17.38 13.75
N TYR A 254 -8.53 18.54 13.59
CA TYR A 254 -9.24 19.82 13.72
C TYR A 254 -10.27 20.06 12.61
N ALA A 255 -10.00 19.59 11.39
CA ALA A 255 -10.94 19.70 10.27
C ALA A 255 -12.23 18.92 10.56
N LEU A 256 -12.10 17.68 11.02
CA LEU A 256 -13.22 16.84 11.47
C LEU A 256 -13.97 17.48 12.64
N LYS A 257 -13.27 17.96 13.68
CA LYS A 257 -13.90 18.67 14.80
C LYS A 257 -14.61 19.94 14.38
N SER A 258 -14.17 20.58 13.30
CA SER A 258 -14.87 21.75 12.77
C SER A 258 -16.25 21.33 12.25
N LYS A 259 -16.44 20.18 11.59
CA LYS A 259 -17.78 19.78 11.11
C LYS A 259 -18.87 19.74 12.19
N LYS A 260 -18.50 19.59 13.47
CA LYS A 260 -19.40 19.68 14.62
C LYS A 260 -19.85 21.14 14.82
N ALA A 261 -21.15 21.40 14.65
CA ALA A 261 -21.75 22.73 14.77
C ALA A 261 -21.79 23.22 16.23
N ASP A 262 -20.63 23.69 16.72
CA ASP A 262 -20.51 24.36 18.01
C ASP A 262 -19.90 25.77 17.88
N ASN A 263 -19.92 26.53 18.98
CA ASN A 263 -19.43 27.90 19.01
C ASN A 263 -17.92 28.03 18.70
N ALA A 264 -17.17 26.91 18.70
CA ALA A 264 -15.74 26.86 18.43
C ALA A 264 -15.42 26.41 17.00
N HIS A 265 -16.42 26.13 16.15
CA HIS A 265 -16.25 25.68 14.77
C HIS A 265 -15.22 26.51 13.99
N HIS A 266 -15.36 27.83 14.00
CA HIS A 266 -14.48 28.72 13.24
C HIS A 266 -13.02 28.67 13.71
N GLU A 267 -12.78 28.57 15.02
CA GLU A 267 -11.42 28.48 15.57
C GLU A 267 -10.77 27.13 15.26
N LYS A 268 -11.55 26.04 15.29
CA LYS A 268 -11.09 24.72 14.85
C LYS A 268 -10.77 24.70 13.34
N LYS A 269 -11.63 25.30 12.51
CA LYS A 269 -11.39 25.44 11.07
C LYS A 269 -10.09 26.21 10.80
N LYS A 270 -9.85 27.32 11.50
CA LYS A 270 -8.57 28.05 11.41
C LYS A 270 -7.37 27.22 11.88
N ALA A 271 -7.54 26.42 12.94
CA ALA A 271 -6.50 25.53 13.43
C ALA A 271 -6.16 24.43 12.42
N ALA A 272 -7.17 23.86 11.77
CA ALA A 272 -6.98 22.91 10.68
C ALA A 272 -6.14 23.52 9.56
N VAL A 273 -6.58 24.66 9.01
CA VAL A 273 -5.90 25.31 7.88
C VAL A 273 -4.45 25.69 8.22
N ARG A 274 -4.19 26.15 9.44
CA ARG A 274 -2.82 26.47 9.89
C ARG A 274 -1.90 25.25 9.89
N ASN A 275 -2.38 24.12 10.42
CA ASN A 275 -1.55 22.92 10.49
C ASN A 275 -1.37 22.28 9.11
N LEU A 276 -2.42 22.23 8.28
CA LEU A 276 -2.32 21.76 6.90
C LEU A 276 -1.36 22.64 6.07
N GLY A 277 -1.43 23.96 6.24
CA GLY A 277 -0.45 24.87 5.63
C GLY A 277 0.97 24.57 6.07
N LYS A 278 1.18 24.23 7.36
CA LYS A 278 2.50 23.85 7.86
C LYS A 278 3.00 22.51 7.33
N ALA A 279 2.10 21.54 7.15
CA ALA A 279 2.40 20.26 6.53
C ALA A 279 2.93 20.47 5.10
N ILE A 280 2.23 21.27 4.29
CA ILE A 280 2.65 21.59 2.92
C ILE A 280 4.01 22.31 2.90
N GLU A 281 4.24 23.26 3.80
CA GLU A 281 5.55 23.93 3.91
C GLU A 281 6.71 22.97 4.22
N LEU A 282 6.45 21.87 4.93
CA LEU A 282 7.47 20.88 5.28
C LEU A 282 7.64 19.82 4.19
N ALA A 283 6.57 19.48 3.48
CA ALA A 283 6.58 18.54 2.37
C ALA A 283 7.09 19.16 1.05
N GLU A 284 7.08 20.49 0.90
CA GLU A 284 7.56 21.16 -0.31
C GLU A 284 9.03 20.81 -0.60
N GLY A 285 9.26 20.12 -1.72
CA GLY A 285 10.59 19.70 -2.16
C GLY A 285 11.15 18.48 -1.43
N SER A 286 10.32 17.76 -0.66
CA SER A 286 10.60 16.40 -0.20
C SER A 286 10.02 15.38 -1.19
N SER A 287 10.21 14.08 -0.91
CA SER A 287 9.54 12.99 -1.64
C SER A 287 8.17 12.62 -1.05
N GLU A 288 7.57 13.50 -0.23
CA GLU A 288 6.30 13.27 0.48
C GLU A 288 5.13 13.97 -0.24
N ASP A 289 5.07 13.86 -1.57
CA ASP A 289 4.01 14.51 -2.38
C ASP A 289 2.60 14.07 -1.93
N ASP A 290 2.45 12.82 -1.46
CA ASP A 290 1.22 12.28 -0.88
C ASP A 290 0.66 13.14 0.27
N VAL A 291 1.53 13.79 1.06
CA VAL A 291 1.10 14.67 2.16
C VAL A 291 0.41 15.92 1.61
N ILE A 292 0.92 16.48 0.52
CA ILE A 292 0.36 17.68 -0.12
C ILE A 292 -1.01 17.35 -0.71
N ASP A 293 -1.13 16.22 -1.40
CA ASP A 293 -2.39 15.76 -1.98
C ASP A 293 -3.43 15.46 -0.89
N TYR A 294 -3.01 14.81 0.19
CA TYR A 294 -3.88 14.59 1.34
C TYR A 294 -4.34 15.93 1.96
N CYS A 295 -3.48 16.94 2.05
CA CYS A 295 -3.89 18.28 2.47
C CYS A 295 -4.91 18.91 1.51
N MET A 296 -4.75 18.74 0.19
CA MET A 296 -5.71 19.25 -0.81
C MET A 296 -7.07 18.59 -0.64
N MET A 297 -7.10 17.27 -0.50
CA MET A 297 -8.32 16.51 -0.22
C MET A 297 -9.04 17.01 1.04
N ILE A 298 -8.30 17.31 2.12
CA ILE A 298 -8.88 17.83 3.35
C ILE A 298 -9.46 19.25 3.16
N PHE A 299 -8.76 20.13 2.44
CA PHE A 299 -9.29 21.46 2.11
C PHE A 299 -10.60 21.36 1.35
N ASP A 300 -10.66 20.49 0.34
CA ASP A 300 -11.82 20.31 -0.51
C ASP A 300 -12.98 19.58 0.21
N LYS A 301 -12.77 18.30 0.52
CA LYS A 301 -13.84 17.37 0.92
C LYS A 301 -14.29 17.56 2.38
N ILE A 302 -13.46 18.18 3.21
CA ILE A 302 -13.71 18.26 4.66
C ILE A 302 -13.97 19.68 5.10
N LEU A 303 -13.12 20.60 4.68
CA LEU A 303 -13.24 22.00 5.06
C LEU A 303 -14.13 22.80 4.10
N ASP A 304 -14.48 22.27 2.93
CA ASP A 304 -15.25 22.98 1.89
C ASP A 304 -14.62 24.36 1.60
N LEU A 305 -13.31 24.35 1.39
CA LEU A 305 -12.52 25.53 1.03
C LEU A 305 -12.19 25.51 -0.45
N LYS A 306 -12.23 26.69 -1.05
CA LYS A 306 -11.79 26.91 -2.43
C LYS A 306 -10.39 27.55 -2.42
N PRO A 307 -9.63 27.47 -3.52
CA PRO A 307 -8.33 28.13 -3.61
C PRO A 307 -8.38 29.61 -3.20
N ALA A 308 -9.43 30.35 -3.60
CA ALA A 308 -9.61 31.75 -3.24
C ALA A 308 -9.59 32.03 -1.72
N ASP A 309 -10.04 31.08 -0.90
CA ASP A 309 -10.09 31.21 0.56
C ASP A 309 -8.69 31.15 1.21
N LEU A 310 -7.72 30.52 0.53
CA LEU A 310 -6.34 30.36 1.02
C LEU A 310 -5.41 31.50 0.58
N ARG A 311 -5.79 32.24 -0.47
CA ARG A 311 -4.96 33.27 -1.12
C ARG A 311 -4.41 34.33 -0.16
N GLY A 312 -5.17 34.70 0.87
CA GLY A 312 -4.82 35.79 1.79
C GLY A 312 -3.82 35.45 2.89
N GLY A 313 -3.53 34.17 3.15
CA GLY A 313 -2.73 33.76 4.30
C GLY A 313 -1.92 32.47 4.15
N TYR A 314 -2.21 31.66 3.13
CA TYR A 314 -1.57 30.37 2.89
C TYR A 314 -1.18 30.27 1.42
N ARG A 315 -0.21 31.09 1.01
CA ARG A 315 0.16 31.26 -0.41
C ARG A 315 0.62 29.95 -1.05
N LEU A 316 1.35 29.12 -0.32
CA LEU A 316 1.83 27.84 -0.83
C LEU A 316 0.67 26.86 -1.05
N ALA A 317 -0.20 26.72 -0.06
CA ALA A 317 -1.42 25.93 -0.18
C ALA A 317 -2.32 26.44 -1.32
N TYR A 318 -2.42 27.76 -1.52
CA TYR A 318 -3.12 28.34 -2.67
C TYR A 318 -2.50 27.89 -4.00
N THR A 319 -1.17 27.92 -4.13
CA THR A 319 -0.47 27.55 -5.36
C THR A 319 -0.77 26.09 -5.71
N TYR A 320 -0.51 25.16 -4.78
CA TYR A 320 -0.79 23.73 -5.00
C TYR A 320 -2.27 23.48 -5.29
N TYR A 321 -3.17 24.07 -4.49
CA TYR A 321 -4.60 23.82 -4.66
C TYR A 321 -5.16 24.41 -5.96
N HIS A 322 -4.58 25.52 -6.44
CA HIS A 322 -4.93 26.07 -7.74
C HIS A 322 -4.47 25.15 -8.87
N HIS A 323 -3.26 24.57 -8.79
CA HIS A 323 -2.77 23.62 -9.78
C HIS A 323 -3.61 22.35 -9.82
N TYR A 324 -3.90 21.78 -8.63
CA TYR A 324 -4.76 20.60 -8.44
C TYR A 324 -6.12 20.70 -9.16
N TYR A 325 -6.69 21.90 -9.30
CA TYR A 325 -7.99 22.13 -9.95
C TYR A 325 -7.93 22.69 -11.38
N THR A 326 -6.73 22.96 -11.91
CA THR A 326 -6.57 23.51 -13.27
C THR A 326 -6.00 22.53 -14.28
N GLU A 327 -5.67 21.32 -13.84
CA GLU A 327 -5.19 20.23 -14.70
C GLU A 327 -6.29 19.20 -15.09
N ASP A 328 -7.54 19.42 -14.64
CA ASP A 328 -8.75 18.71 -15.09
C ASP A 328 -9.36 19.27 -16.39
#